data_AF-R0JSL3-F1
#
_entry.id   AF-R0JSL3-F1
#
_cell.length_a   1.000
_cell.length_b   1.000
_cell.length_c   1.000
_cell.angle_alpha   90.00
_cell.angle_beta   90.00
_cell.angle_gamma   90.00
#
_symmetry.space_group_name_H-M   'P 1'
#
loop_
_entity.id
_entity.type
_entity.pdbx_description
1 polymer ?
#
loop_
_entity_poly.entity_id
_entity_poly.type
_entity_poly.pdbx_seq_one_letter_code
_entity_poly.pdbx_strand_id
1 'polypeptide(L)'
;SGMWAHSMTVQDYQDLIDRGWRRSGKYVYKPIMNQTCCPQYTIRCQALRFQTSKSHKKVLKKMLKFISKGDVSKVVSEEEPMDSHIEDVVPSDFAYKSESQVSQTELTPLNEDHAEGVENDDKDKVETKEEVNVKKVESGSLQIPVDKDAAGPGEPSHSSKAVHAPPKPGKGADLSKPPCRKAKDIRKERKLQKLLQNQMGTLEGSPLQAGQQALLSQNSKTPTNQPKSIEDFIFVSLPDDAPHKLEVRLVPVSFEDPQFKSSFNQSATLFAKYQMAIHKDTPSECGENEFTRFLCDSPLEAENPPNGPECGYGSFHQQYWLDGKIIAVGVIDILPYCVSSVYLYYDPDYSFLSLGVYSALREIAFTRKLHEKAPDLCFYYMGFYIHSCPKMRYKGQYRPSDLLCPETYVWTPIEQCLPLLELSKYSRFNQDTKAVDEGRVKELGRVRVLHKRTIMPYSVYKKRRKGPSDEASVQQYASLVGQTCSERMLLFRS
;
A
#
# COMPACT_ATOMS: atom_id res chain seq x y z
N SER A 1 5.80 12.45 -14.93
CA SER A 1 6.50 13.74 -14.80
C SER A 1 7.29 13.77 -13.50
N GLY A 2 8.26 14.69 -13.37
CA GLY A 2 8.96 14.94 -12.12
C GLY A 2 9.82 16.20 -12.17
N MET A 3 10.35 16.59 -11.02
CA MET A 3 11.18 17.78 -10.79
C MET A 3 12.11 17.56 -9.60
N TRP A 4 13.28 18.20 -9.61
CA TRP A 4 14.12 18.27 -8.42
C TRP A 4 13.66 19.42 -7.52
N ALA A 5 13.48 19.14 -6.23
CA ALA A 5 13.23 20.15 -5.21
C ALA A 5 14.51 20.38 -4.39
N HIS A 6 14.93 21.63 -4.24
CA HIS A 6 16.13 21.99 -3.48
C HIS A 6 15.82 22.21 -2.00
N SER A 7 14.77 22.99 -1.72
CA SER A 7 14.02 22.96 -0.47
C SER A 7 12.52 23.17 -0.76
N MET A 8 11.68 22.86 0.23
CA MET A 8 10.21 22.83 0.13
C MET A 8 9.61 22.82 1.55
N THR A 9 8.58 23.64 1.79
CA THR A 9 7.85 23.61 3.06
C THR A 9 7.04 22.31 3.21
N VAL A 10 6.72 21.90 4.43
CA VAL A 10 5.91 20.71 4.67
C VAL A 10 4.48 20.87 4.12
N GLN A 11 3.97 22.11 4.08
CA GLN A 11 2.67 22.42 3.46
C GLN A 11 2.72 22.38 1.93
N ASP A 12 3.80 22.84 1.29
CA ASP A 12 3.97 22.66 -0.16
C ASP A 12 4.01 21.19 -0.55
N TYR A 13 4.66 20.34 0.24
CA TYR A 13 4.65 18.90 -0.02
C TYR A 13 3.31 18.23 0.29
N GLN A 14 2.61 18.63 1.36
CA GLN A 14 1.24 18.19 1.67
C GLN A 14 0.31 18.45 0.46
N ASP A 15 0.27 19.69 -0.03
CA ASP A 15 -0.55 20.10 -1.17
C ASP A 15 -0.15 19.37 -2.48
N LEU A 16 1.11 18.94 -2.62
CA LEU A 16 1.57 18.11 -3.74
C LEU A 16 1.17 16.63 -3.59
N ILE A 17 1.30 16.00 -2.42
CA ILE A 17 0.91 14.60 -2.24
C ILE A 17 -0.60 14.39 -2.35
N ASP A 18 -1.39 15.41 -1.95
CA ASP A 18 -2.83 15.51 -2.17
C ASP A 18 -3.21 15.76 -3.63
N ARG A 19 -2.24 16.09 -4.49
CA ARG A 19 -2.37 16.10 -5.96
C ARG A 19 -1.68 14.90 -6.61
N GLY A 20 -1.34 13.86 -5.84
CA GLY A 20 -0.80 12.59 -6.32
C GLY A 20 0.69 12.58 -6.66
N TRP A 21 1.46 13.57 -6.20
CA TRP A 21 2.93 13.53 -6.27
C TRP A 21 3.52 12.67 -5.13
N ARG A 22 4.74 12.17 -5.29
CA ARG A 22 5.58 11.54 -4.24
C ARG A 22 7.03 11.95 -4.42
N ARG A 23 7.91 11.62 -3.47
CA ARG A 23 9.35 11.89 -3.57
C ARG A 23 10.20 10.64 -3.39
N SER A 24 11.39 10.67 -4.00
CA SER A 24 12.51 9.75 -3.79
C SER A 24 13.74 10.64 -3.58
N GLY A 25 14.26 10.70 -2.36
CA GLY A 25 15.21 11.75 -1.99
C GLY A 25 14.65 13.15 -2.21
N LYS A 26 15.43 13.98 -2.91
CA LYS A 26 15.08 15.33 -3.42
C LYS A 26 14.35 15.34 -4.78
N TYR A 27 14.13 14.20 -5.42
CA TYR A 27 13.38 14.12 -6.67
C TYR A 27 11.88 13.88 -6.40
N VAL A 28 11.03 14.82 -6.82
CA VAL A 28 9.58 14.79 -6.62
C VAL A 28 8.90 14.44 -7.95
N TYR A 29 8.05 13.42 -7.97
CA TYR A 29 7.50 12.83 -9.19
C TYR A 29 6.00 12.57 -9.11
N LYS A 30 5.34 12.55 -10.28
CA LYS A 30 3.92 12.25 -10.45
C LYS A 30 3.73 11.31 -11.65
N PRO A 31 3.20 10.09 -11.46
CA PRO A 31 2.85 9.17 -12.54
C PRO A 31 1.85 9.80 -13.52
N ILE A 32 2.00 9.51 -14.82
CA ILE A 32 1.04 9.95 -15.85
C ILE A 32 0.11 8.77 -16.11
N MET A 33 -1.04 8.76 -15.42
CA MET A 33 -1.87 7.57 -15.21
C MET A 33 -2.27 6.85 -16.51
N ASN A 34 -2.67 7.60 -17.54
CA ASN A 34 -3.07 7.07 -18.85
C ASN A 34 -1.89 6.59 -19.73
N GLN A 35 -0.64 6.92 -19.37
CA GLN A 35 0.57 6.41 -20.04
C GLN A 35 1.19 5.22 -19.30
N THR A 36 0.88 5.01 -18.02
CA THR A 36 1.45 3.91 -17.23
C THR A 36 0.85 2.55 -17.59
N CYS A 37 1.70 1.51 -17.62
CA CYS A 37 1.23 0.13 -17.75
C CYS A 37 0.40 -0.35 -16.54
N CYS A 38 0.48 0.32 -15.40
CA CYS A 38 -0.26 0.07 -14.16
C CYS A 38 -0.53 1.40 -13.42
N PRO A 39 -1.76 1.95 -13.47
CA PRO A 39 -2.10 3.22 -12.81
C PRO A 39 -1.91 3.20 -11.30
N GLN A 40 -1.33 4.29 -10.78
CA GLN A 40 -0.82 4.43 -9.42
C GLN A 40 -1.68 5.42 -8.64
N TYR A 41 -2.80 4.95 -8.09
CA TYR A 41 -3.72 5.81 -7.34
C TYR A 41 -3.13 6.15 -5.98
N THR A 42 -3.19 7.41 -5.59
CA THR A 42 -2.81 7.81 -4.22
C THR A 42 -3.84 7.27 -3.23
N ILE A 43 -3.36 6.65 -2.14
CA ILE A 43 -4.20 6.02 -1.12
C ILE A 43 -3.84 6.53 0.28
N ARG A 44 -4.88 6.78 1.10
CA ARG A 44 -4.75 7.08 2.53
C ARG A 44 -5.69 6.24 3.37
N CYS A 45 -5.31 5.98 4.62
CA CYS A 45 -6.16 5.41 5.66
C CYS A 45 -6.61 6.53 6.63
N GLN A 46 -7.86 6.49 7.07
CA GLN A 46 -8.40 7.42 8.06
C GLN A 46 -8.01 6.91 9.47
N ALA A 47 -6.80 7.23 9.91
CA ALA A 47 -6.12 6.57 11.05
C ALA A 47 -6.96 6.59 12.34
N LEU A 48 -7.64 7.69 12.63
CA LEU A 48 -8.52 7.82 13.80
C LEU A 48 -9.64 6.77 13.84
N ARG A 49 -10.16 6.39 12.67
CA ARG A 49 -11.29 5.45 12.45
C ARG A 49 -10.84 4.03 12.10
N PHE A 50 -9.54 3.77 12.04
CA PHE A 50 -8.97 2.49 11.62
C PHE A 50 -9.43 1.32 12.49
N GLN A 51 -9.71 0.16 11.86
CA GLN A 51 -10.13 -1.05 12.57
C GLN A 51 -9.17 -2.23 12.33
N THR A 52 -8.72 -2.85 13.43
CA THR A 52 -7.79 -3.98 13.39
C THR A 52 -8.49 -5.28 12.94
N SER A 53 -8.21 -5.70 11.71
CA SER A 53 -8.70 -6.95 11.11
C SER A 53 -8.18 -8.22 11.81
N LYS A 54 -8.67 -9.40 11.39
CA LYS A 54 -8.14 -10.70 11.83
C LYS A 54 -6.65 -10.86 11.50
N SER A 55 -6.23 -10.46 10.29
CA SER A 55 -4.84 -10.55 9.83
C SER A 55 -3.92 -9.56 10.57
N HIS A 56 -4.36 -8.31 10.77
CA HIS A 56 -3.63 -7.33 11.59
C HIS A 56 -3.42 -7.84 13.02
N LYS A 57 -4.46 -8.47 13.60
CA LYS A 57 -4.38 -9.15 14.91
C LYS A 57 -3.52 -10.43 14.91
N LYS A 58 -3.33 -11.12 13.78
CA LYS A 58 -2.36 -12.24 13.63
C LYS A 58 -0.93 -11.69 13.74
N VAL A 59 -0.59 -10.64 12.98
CA VAL A 59 0.75 -10.01 12.98
C VAL A 59 1.10 -9.40 14.34
N LEU A 60 0.22 -8.58 14.93
CA LEU A 60 0.46 -7.97 16.24
C LEU A 60 0.73 -9.01 17.34
N LYS A 61 -0.03 -10.11 17.34
CA LYS A 61 0.19 -11.23 18.28
C LYS A 61 1.45 -12.04 17.96
N LYS A 62 1.85 -12.16 16.69
CA LYS A 62 3.09 -12.82 16.26
C LYS A 62 4.29 -12.07 16.83
N MET A 63 4.32 -10.74 16.66
CA MET A 63 5.34 -9.87 17.24
C MET A 63 5.37 -9.95 18.77
N LEU A 64 4.21 -9.78 19.44
CA LEU A 64 4.13 -9.83 20.90
C LEU A 64 4.58 -11.18 21.47
N LYS A 65 4.19 -12.30 20.83
CA LYS A 65 4.62 -13.66 21.22
C LYS A 65 6.12 -13.87 21.02
N PHE A 66 6.68 -13.38 19.91
CA PHE A 66 8.12 -13.45 19.66
C PHE A 66 8.89 -12.71 20.75
N ILE A 67 8.59 -11.43 21.01
CA ILE A 67 9.31 -10.63 22.01
C ILE A 67 9.19 -11.24 23.42
N SER A 68 7.98 -11.68 23.81
CA SER A 68 7.72 -12.23 25.16
C SER A 68 8.11 -13.69 25.38
N LYS A 69 8.51 -14.45 24.35
CA LYS A 69 8.79 -15.91 24.48
C LYS A 69 9.94 -16.46 23.64
N GLY A 70 10.56 -15.67 22.76
CA GLY A 70 11.61 -16.11 21.83
C GLY A 70 11.17 -17.19 20.81
N ASP A 71 9.88 -17.48 20.71
CA ASP A 71 9.41 -18.71 20.04
C ASP A 71 9.22 -18.56 18.52
N VAL A 72 10.29 -18.87 17.80
CA VAL A 72 10.38 -19.02 16.33
C VAL A 72 9.82 -20.38 15.83
N SER A 73 9.65 -21.37 16.71
CA SER A 73 9.67 -22.82 16.39
C SER A 73 8.49 -23.40 15.59
N LYS A 74 7.50 -22.59 15.17
CA LYS A 74 6.27 -23.05 14.49
C LYS A 74 5.82 -22.15 13.33
N VAL A 75 6.76 -21.55 12.60
CA VAL A 75 6.45 -20.48 11.62
C VAL A 75 6.86 -20.80 10.18
N VAL A 76 7.73 -21.78 9.94
CA VAL A 76 8.36 -22.09 8.63
C VAL A 76 7.36 -22.58 7.56
N SER A 77 6.13 -22.94 7.92
CA SER A 77 5.13 -23.48 6.99
C SER A 77 4.13 -22.46 6.42
N GLU A 78 4.33 -21.16 6.63
CA GLU A 78 3.53 -20.07 6.04
C GLU A 78 4.45 -18.93 5.57
N GLU A 79 5.29 -19.18 4.57
CA GLU A 79 5.94 -18.12 3.78
C GLU A 79 4.91 -17.48 2.84
N GLU A 80 4.25 -16.43 3.32
CA GLU A 80 3.21 -15.68 2.61
C GLU A 80 3.78 -14.33 2.10
N PRO A 81 4.20 -14.23 0.82
CA PRO A 81 4.93 -13.07 0.29
C PRO A 81 3.99 -11.91 -0.09
N MET A 82 3.39 -11.27 0.92
CA MET A 82 2.43 -10.15 0.75
C MET A 82 1.18 -10.51 -0.06
N ASP A 83 0.77 -11.78 -0.04
CA ASP A 83 -0.44 -12.23 -0.73
C ASP A 83 -1.71 -11.94 0.08
N SER A 84 -2.85 -11.88 -0.61
CA SER A 84 -4.14 -11.51 -0.05
C SER A 84 -5.13 -12.66 -0.13
N HIS A 85 -5.20 -13.47 0.95
CA HIS A 85 -6.28 -14.44 1.13
C HIS A 85 -7.65 -13.73 1.20
N ILE A 86 -8.43 -13.86 0.12
CA ILE A 86 -9.79 -13.33 0.02
C ILE A 86 -10.77 -14.35 0.59
N GLU A 87 -10.88 -14.40 1.92
CA GLU A 87 -12.00 -15.05 2.61
C GLU A 87 -12.59 -14.12 3.70
N ASP A 88 -13.84 -14.35 4.08
CA ASP A 88 -14.66 -13.51 4.99
C ASP A 88 -14.97 -12.07 4.52
N VAL A 89 -15.55 -11.91 3.32
CA VAL A 89 -16.62 -10.91 3.16
C VAL A 89 -17.94 -11.59 3.52
N VAL A 90 -18.49 -11.25 4.69
CA VAL A 90 -19.85 -11.65 5.07
C VAL A 90 -20.82 -10.71 4.36
N PRO A 91 -21.78 -11.20 3.56
CA PRO A 91 -22.85 -10.36 3.03
C PRO A 91 -23.65 -9.75 4.19
N SER A 92 -23.74 -8.42 4.23
CA SER A 92 -24.63 -7.72 5.15
C SER A 92 -25.91 -7.39 4.40
N ASP A 93 -26.94 -8.20 4.60
CA ASP A 93 -28.26 -8.00 3.98
C ASP A 93 -28.90 -6.68 4.42
N PHE A 94 -28.70 -5.62 3.64
CA PHE A 94 -29.46 -4.37 3.72
C PHE A 94 -30.42 -4.29 2.54
N ALA A 95 -31.60 -4.88 2.71
CA ALA A 95 -32.67 -4.82 1.73
C ALA A 95 -33.25 -3.39 1.66
N TYR A 96 -32.78 -2.60 0.69
CA TYR A 96 -33.42 -1.33 0.34
C TYR A 96 -34.64 -1.58 -0.53
N LYS A 97 -35.83 -1.22 -0.04
CA LYS A 97 -37.06 -1.24 -0.84
C LYS A 97 -37.09 -0.05 -1.79
N SER A 98 -37.42 -0.30 -3.05
CA SER A 98 -38.07 0.68 -3.93
C SER A 98 -38.87 -0.08 -4.99
N GLU A 99 -40.20 0.04 -4.97
CA GLU A 99 -41.09 -0.66 -5.89
C GLU A 99 -41.59 0.27 -7.00
N SER A 100 -41.21 -0.02 -8.25
CA SER A 100 -41.94 0.34 -9.47
C SER A 100 -42.01 1.86 -9.83
N GLN A 101 -42.35 2.29 -11.05
CA GLN A 101 -42.98 1.63 -12.19
C GLN A 101 -42.33 2.00 -13.55
N VAL A 102 -42.36 1.04 -14.50
CA VAL A 102 -42.70 1.20 -15.95
C VAL A 102 -41.84 2.17 -16.83
N SER A 103 -41.46 1.86 -18.08
CA SER A 103 -41.83 0.76 -19.00
C SER A 103 -40.62 0.18 -19.74
N GLN A 104 -40.79 -0.99 -20.36
CA GLN A 104 -39.93 -1.49 -21.44
C GLN A 104 -40.39 -0.97 -22.80
N THR A 105 -39.45 -0.77 -23.72
CA THR A 105 -39.62 -0.95 -25.17
C THR A 105 -38.28 -1.44 -25.76
N GLU A 106 -38.29 -1.90 -27.02
CA GLU A 106 -37.36 -2.92 -27.51
C GLU A 106 -36.72 -2.54 -28.88
N LEU A 107 -35.78 -3.38 -29.33
CA LEU A 107 -35.26 -3.54 -30.71
C LEU A 107 -34.09 -2.66 -31.24
N THR A 108 -32.98 -3.38 -31.43
CA THR A 108 -32.04 -3.39 -32.59
C THR A 108 -31.02 -2.27 -32.85
N PRO A 109 -29.81 -2.62 -33.33
CA PRO A 109 -28.77 -1.68 -33.77
C PRO A 109 -28.90 -1.32 -35.26
N LEU A 110 -28.20 -0.26 -35.69
CA LEU A 110 -28.04 0.11 -37.10
C LEU A 110 -26.56 -0.01 -37.54
N ASN A 111 -26.35 -0.79 -38.59
CA ASN A 111 -25.27 -0.63 -39.58
C ASN A 111 -25.93 -0.17 -40.91
N GLU A 112 -25.13 0.00 -41.97
CA GLU A 112 -25.44 0.48 -43.35
C GLU A 112 -25.15 1.98 -43.61
N ASP A 113 -24.53 2.37 -44.75
CA ASP A 113 -23.61 1.60 -45.61
C ASP A 113 -22.69 2.49 -46.49
N HIS A 114 -21.89 1.86 -47.37
CA HIS A 114 -20.88 2.42 -48.29
C HIS A 114 -21.36 3.32 -49.46
N ALA A 115 -20.48 4.23 -49.89
CA ALA A 115 -20.12 4.64 -51.29
C ALA A 115 -19.23 5.92 -51.23
N GLU A 116 -18.26 6.26 -52.07
CA GLU A 116 -17.39 5.68 -53.13
C GLU A 116 -16.14 6.62 -53.18
N GLY A 117 -14.97 6.37 -53.78
CA GLY A 117 -14.50 5.28 -54.65
C GLY A 117 -13.65 5.82 -55.81
N VAL A 118 -12.33 5.99 -55.64
CA VAL A 118 -11.37 6.30 -56.74
C VAL A 118 -10.01 5.64 -56.46
N GLU A 119 -9.49 4.89 -57.43
CA GLU A 119 -8.14 4.30 -57.45
C GLU A 119 -7.14 5.15 -58.25
N ASN A 120 -5.84 4.99 -58.02
CA ASN A 120 -4.79 4.98 -59.06
C ASN A 120 -3.45 4.47 -58.48
N ASP A 121 -2.51 4.09 -59.35
CA ASP A 121 -1.55 3.02 -59.06
C ASP A 121 -0.07 3.35 -59.38
N ASP A 122 0.82 2.54 -58.79
CA ASP A 122 2.15 2.10 -59.29
C ASP A 122 3.42 3.01 -59.21
N LYS A 123 4.56 2.30 -59.19
CA LYS A 123 5.97 2.63 -59.53
C LYS A 123 6.96 3.34 -58.55
N ASP A 124 7.75 2.47 -57.90
CA ASP A 124 9.20 2.22 -58.14
C ASP A 124 10.31 3.25 -57.76
N LYS A 125 11.27 2.76 -56.93
CA LYS A 125 12.76 2.92 -57.01
C LYS A 125 13.44 4.32 -56.86
N VAL A 126 14.70 4.46 -56.41
CA VAL A 126 15.63 3.68 -55.54
C VAL A 126 16.86 4.58 -55.17
N GLU A 127 17.84 4.08 -54.40
CA GLU A 127 19.20 4.62 -54.09
C GLU A 127 19.41 5.44 -52.78
N THR A 128 20.52 5.31 -52.02
CA THR A 128 21.61 4.28 -51.97
C THR A 128 22.37 4.28 -50.60
N LYS A 129 22.84 3.09 -50.16
CA LYS A 129 24.16 2.79 -49.48
C LYS A 129 24.49 3.38 -48.08
N GLU A 130 25.30 2.76 -47.20
CA GLU A 130 25.83 1.38 -46.95
C GLU A 130 26.52 1.37 -45.55
N GLU A 131 26.84 0.26 -44.86
CA GLU A 131 26.57 -1.17 -45.10
C GLU A 131 25.82 -1.79 -43.88
N VAL A 132 26.28 -2.57 -42.88
CA VAL A 132 27.56 -3.28 -42.59
C VAL A 132 27.28 -4.68 -42.02
N ASN A 133 27.68 -5.71 -42.77
CA ASN A 133 28.13 -7.06 -42.41
C ASN A 133 27.42 -7.89 -41.30
N VAL A 134 26.67 -8.92 -41.72
CA VAL A 134 26.37 -10.15 -40.96
C VAL A 134 26.56 -11.37 -41.89
N LYS A 135 27.09 -12.49 -41.38
CA LYS A 135 27.29 -13.73 -42.17
C LYS A 135 26.24 -14.83 -41.92
N LYS A 136 25.89 -15.49 -43.02
CA LYS A 136 24.99 -16.66 -43.25
C LYS A 136 25.77 -17.97 -42.86
N VAL A 137 25.28 -19.23 -42.84
CA VAL A 137 24.26 -19.96 -43.64
C VAL A 137 23.65 -21.16 -42.86
N GLU A 138 22.56 -21.71 -43.38
CA GLU A 138 21.75 -22.85 -42.91
C GLU A 138 22.23 -24.25 -43.39
N SER A 139 21.56 -25.29 -42.88
CA SER A 139 21.16 -26.55 -43.56
C SER A 139 22.18 -27.67 -43.94
N GLY A 140 22.16 -28.75 -43.13
CA GLY A 140 21.59 -30.06 -43.54
C GLY A 140 22.49 -31.19 -44.10
N SER A 141 22.38 -32.40 -43.53
CA SER A 141 22.37 -33.75 -44.19
C SER A 141 22.57 -34.91 -43.16
N LEU A 142 22.57 -36.19 -43.61
CA LEU A 142 22.46 -37.41 -42.78
C LEU A 142 23.73 -38.30 -42.79
N GLN A 143 23.86 -39.24 -41.83
CA GLN A 143 23.94 -40.70 -42.08
C GLN A 143 23.94 -41.56 -40.78
N ILE A 144 23.63 -42.87 -40.88
CA ILE A 144 23.23 -43.77 -39.76
C ILE A 144 23.71 -45.23 -39.95
N PRO A 145 24.30 -45.88 -38.93
CA PRO A 145 24.37 -47.36 -38.84
C PRO A 145 24.15 -47.98 -37.43
N VAL A 146 23.39 -49.11 -37.37
CA VAL A 146 23.71 -50.48 -36.84
C VAL A 146 24.36 -50.62 -35.43
N ASP A 147 24.02 -51.57 -34.53
CA ASP A 147 23.22 -52.83 -34.49
C ASP A 147 21.95 -52.70 -33.58
N LYS A 148 20.81 -53.42 -33.70
CA LYS A 148 20.45 -54.88 -33.73
C LYS A 148 20.61 -55.62 -32.40
N ASP A 149 19.70 -56.50 -31.93
CA ASP A 149 18.34 -56.94 -32.32
C ASP A 149 17.50 -57.09 -30.99
N ALA A 150 16.24 -57.56 -30.85
CA ALA A 150 15.32 -58.36 -31.67
C ALA A 150 13.82 -58.05 -31.32
N ALA A 151 12.92 -59.05 -31.32
CA ALA A 151 11.49 -59.00 -30.94
C ALA A 151 11.12 -60.23 -30.05
N GLY A 152 10.00 -60.27 -29.30
CA GLY A 152 8.59 -60.46 -29.77
C GLY A 152 8.10 -61.88 -29.38
N PRO A 153 6.82 -62.30 -29.54
CA PRO A 153 5.60 -61.62 -30.01
C PRO A 153 4.50 -61.55 -28.89
N GLY A 154 3.23 -61.14 -29.09
CA GLY A 154 2.51 -60.75 -30.31
C GLY A 154 1.11 -60.12 -30.07
N GLU A 155 0.43 -59.79 -31.17
CA GLU A 155 -0.86 -59.08 -31.32
C GLU A 155 -2.11 -60.03 -31.18
N PRO A 156 -3.40 -59.65 -31.46
CA PRO A 156 -3.95 -58.33 -31.86
C PRO A 156 -5.28 -57.85 -31.22
N SER A 157 -5.49 -56.52 -31.34
CA SER A 157 -6.76 -55.84 -31.74
C SER A 157 -7.95 -55.54 -30.80
N HIS A 158 -8.61 -54.44 -31.19
CA HIS A 158 -10.00 -54.01 -31.01
C HIS A 158 -10.57 -53.51 -29.67
N SER A 159 -11.45 -52.53 -29.83
CA SER A 159 -11.98 -51.60 -28.84
C SER A 159 -13.40 -51.93 -28.38
N SER A 160 -13.74 -51.62 -27.13
CA SER A 160 -15.07 -51.06 -26.77
C SER A 160 -15.07 -50.47 -25.35
N LYS A 161 -16.09 -49.64 -25.03
CA LYS A 161 -16.26 -48.95 -23.73
C LYS A 161 -17.20 -49.73 -22.81
N ALA A 162 -16.77 -50.06 -21.58
CA ALA A 162 -17.63 -50.39 -20.43
C ALA A 162 -16.75 -50.52 -19.16
N VAL A 163 -17.21 -50.40 -17.90
CA VAL A 163 -18.38 -49.74 -17.25
C VAL A 163 -17.96 -49.53 -15.77
N HIS A 164 -18.57 -48.60 -15.02
CA HIS A 164 -18.27 -48.43 -13.59
C HIS A 164 -18.56 -49.71 -12.76
N ALA A 165 -17.56 -50.17 -11.99
CA ALA A 165 -17.78 -51.13 -10.90
C ALA A 165 -18.32 -50.40 -9.65
N PRO A 166 -19.35 -50.91 -8.96
CA PRO A 166 -19.91 -50.27 -7.78
C PRO A 166 -19.02 -50.47 -6.52
N PRO A 167 -18.99 -49.50 -5.59
CA PRO A 167 -18.28 -49.66 -4.32
C PRO A 167 -18.95 -50.73 -3.44
N LYS A 168 -18.14 -51.48 -2.68
CA LYS A 168 -18.62 -52.53 -1.78
C LYS A 168 -19.50 -51.94 -0.66
N PRO A 169 -20.62 -52.57 -0.27
CA PRO A 169 -21.44 -52.10 0.84
C PRO A 169 -20.65 -52.05 2.16
N GLY A 170 -20.56 -50.87 2.75
CA GLY A 170 -20.06 -50.72 4.12
C GLY A 170 -21.07 -51.29 5.12
N LYS A 171 -20.59 -51.86 6.24
CA LYS A 171 -21.46 -52.19 7.37
C LYS A 171 -22.14 -50.89 7.85
N GLY A 172 -23.45 -50.94 8.06
CA GLY A 172 -24.27 -49.79 8.44
C GLY A 172 -23.88 -49.18 9.79
N ALA A 173 -24.44 -48.01 10.08
CA ALA A 173 -24.13 -47.26 11.30
C ALA A 173 -24.38 -48.09 12.57
N ASP A 174 -23.37 -48.13 13.44
CA ASP A 174 -23.41 -48.81 14.72
C ASP A 174 -24.35 -48.07 15.69
N LEU A 175 -25.54 -48.64 15.90
CA LEU A 175 -26.61 -48.07 16.72
C LEU A 175 -26.26 -47.99 18.22
N SER A 176 -25.15 -48.60 18.67
CA SER A 176 -24.67 -48.46 20.05
C SER A 176 -23.89 -47.15 20.31
N LYS A 177 -23.50 -46.43 19.25
CA LYS A 177 -22.71 -45.20 19.35
C LYS A 177 -23.60 -43.95 19.25
N PRO A 178 -23.38 -42.92 20.08
CA PRO A 178 -24.14 -41.67 19.99
C PRO A 178 -23.87 -40.99 18.63
N PRO A 179 -24.88 -40.37 17.98
CA PRO A 179 -24.70 -39.76 16.67
C PRO A 179 -23.59 -38.70 16.66
N CYS A 180 -22.70 -38.76 15.66
CA CYS A 180 -21.60 -37.82 15.46
C CYS A 180 -22.13 -36.40 15.15
N ARG A 181 -22.45 -35.63 16.20
CA ARG A 181 -22.83 -34.21 16.10
C ARG A 181 -21.74 -33.42 15.41
N LYS A 182 -22.10 -32.62 14.40
CA LYS A 182 -21.14 -31.78 13.68
C LYS A 182 -20.56 -30.75 14.64
N ALA A 183 -19.27 -30.44 14.52
CA ALA A 183 -18.57 -29.54 15.45
C ALA A 183 -19.18 -28.12 15.51
N LYS A 184 -19.94 -27.70 14.49
CA LYS A 184 -20.70 -26.45 14.45
C LYS A 184 -21.82 -26.42 15.50
N ASP A 185 -22.45 -27.56 15.78
CA ASP A 185 -23.63 -27.66 16.64
C ASP A 185 -23.23 -27.74 18.11
N ILE A 186 -22.18 -28.49 18.43
CA ILE A 186 -21.53 -28.51 19.75
C ILE A 186 -21.05 -27.10 20.15
N ARG A 187 -20.58 -26.30 19.17
CA ARG A 187 -20.19 -24.89 19.40
C ARG A 187 -21.40 -23.97 19.66
N LYS A 188 -22.55 -24.19 18.99
CA LYS A 188 -23.82 -23.48 19.28
C LYS A 188 -24.33 -23.81 20.67
N GLU A 189 -24.36 -25.10 21.02
CA GLU A 189 -24.82 -25.62 22.32
C GLU A 189 -24.01 -25.04 23.48
N ARG A 190 -22.68 -25.04 23.39
CA ARG A 190 -21.80 -24.39 24.37
C ARG A 190 -21.98 -22.88 24.47
N LYS A 191 -22.38 -22.19 23.39
CA LYS A 191 -22.72 -20.75 23.44
C LYS A 191 -24.04 -20.53 24.18
N LEU A 192 -25.04 -21.37 23.94
CA LEU A 192 -26.35 -21.29 24.60
C LEU A 192 -26.24 -21.59 26.11
N GLN A 193 -25.47 -22.62 26.49
CA GLN A 193 -25.19 -22.94 27.89
C GLN A 193 -24.56 -21.78 28.65
N LYS A 194 -23.56 -21.09 28.05
CA LYS A 194 -22.97 -19.88 28.66
C LYS A 194 -23.95 -18.70 28.78
N LEU A 195 -24.88 -18.55 27.85
CA LEU A 195 -25.92 -17.52 27.94
C LEU A 195 -26.90 -17.80 29.09
N LEU A 196 -27.35 -19.05 29.24
CA LEU A 196 -28.22 -19.46 30.33
C LEU A 196 -27.52 -19.37 31.71
N GLN A 197 -26.26 -19.80 31.79
CA GLN A 197 -25.47 -19.71 33.03
C GLN A 197 -25.22 -18.25 33.46
N ASN A 198 -25.01 -17.35 32.50
CA ASN A 198 -24.92 -15.91 32.77
C ASN A 198 -26.25 -15.29 33.22
N GLN A 199 -27.41 -15.85 32.83
CA GLN A 199 -28.71 -15.38 33.33
C GLN A 199 -28.97 -15.85 34.77
N MET A 200 -28.75 -17.14 35.06
CA MET A 200 -28.93 -17.70 36.41
C MET A 200 -28.04 -17.04 37.48
N GLY A 201 -26.85 -16.57 37.12
CA GLY A 201 -25.93 -15.88 38.05
C GLY A 201 -26.38 -14.48 38.54
N THR A 202 -27.63 -14.07 38.30
CA THR A 202 -28.13 -12.71 38.58
C THR A 202 -29.23 -12.66 39.65
N LEU A 203 -29.59 -13.79 40.29
CA LEU A 203 -30.78 -13.88 41.15
C LEU A 203 -30.56 -14.41 42.58
N GLU A 204 -29.35 -14.81 42.96
CA GLU A 204 -29.01 -15.15 44.36
C GLU A 204 -27.77 -14.36 44.82
N GLY A 205 -27.92 -13.52 45.85
CA GLY A 205 -26.86 -12.65 46.36
C GLY A 205 -27.36 -11.50 47.23
N SER A 206 -27.81 -11.79 48.46
CA SER A 206 -28.19 -10.75 49.43
C SER A 206 -26.96 -9.97 49.91
N PRO A 207 -26.99 -8.62 49.96
CA PRO A 207 -25.80 -7.82 50.25
C PRO A 207 -25.65 -7.50 51.74
N LEU A 208 -24.65 -8.06 52.41
CA LEU A 208 -24.18 -7.59 53.72
C LEU A 208 -22.68 -7.87 53.94
N GLN A 209 -22.01 -6.91 54.59
CA GLN A 209 -20.76 -7.07 55.35
C GLN A 209 -19.46 -7.44 54.58
N ALA A 210 -18.86 -6.46 53.89
CA ALA A 210 -17.40 -6.41 53.65
C ALA A 210 -16.93 -4.94 53.49
N GLY A 211 -16.66 -4.28 54.63
CA GLY A 211 -16.06 -2.93 54.64
C GLY A 211 -14.54 -2.95 54.75
N GLN A 212 -13.92 -1.80 54.48
CA GLN A 212 -12.53 -1.47 54.84
C GLN A 212 -11.40 -2.33 54.22
N GLN A 213 -11.15 -2.13 52.92
CA GLN A 213 -9.78 -1.89 52.43
C GLN A 213 -9.84 -1.05 51.15
N ALA A 214 -9.99 0.27 51.33
CA ALA A 214 -10.24 1.23 50.25
C ALA A 214 -9.25 2.41 50.29
N LEU A 215 -7.96 2.11 50.10
CA LEU A 215 -6.90 3.10 49.85
C LEU A 215 -5.76 2.43 49.08
N LEU A 216 -5.14 3.17 48.14
CA LEU A 216 -3.95 2.79 47.38
C LEU A 216 -4.03 1.57 46.44
N SER A 217 -4.97 1.59 45.47
CA SER A 217 -4.79 0.92 44.15
C SER A 217 -5.77 1.44 43.10
N GLN A 218 -5.43 2.53 42.41
CA GLN A 218 -6.16 2.95 41.19
C GLN A 218 -5.66 2.18 39.95
N ASN A 219 -5.87 0.86 39.93
CA ASN A 219 -5.83 0.09 38.70
C ASN A 219 -7.26 -0.05 38.15
N SER A 220 -7.54 0.69 37.08
CA SER A 220 -8.86 0.71 36.44
C SER A 220 -9.19 -0.65 35.81
N LYS A 221 -10.08 -1.41 36.46
CA LYS A 221 -10.66 -2.63 35.88
C LYS A 221 -11.47 -2.25 34.64
N THR A 222 -10.92 -2.49 33.47
CA THR A 222 -11.57 -2.18 32.19
C THR A 222 -12.86 -3.00 32.01
N PRO A 223 -13.94 -2.43 31.45
CA PRO A 223 -15.17 -3.17 31.19
C PRO A 223 -14.91 -4.35 30.24
N THR A 224 -15.24 -5.56 30.67
CA THR A 224 -14.72 -6.84 30.14
C THR A 224 -15.26 -7.28 28.77
N ASN A 225 -15.78 -6.35 27.96
CA ASN A 225 -16.31 -6.60 26.60
C ASN A 225 -15.91 -5.55 25.54
N GLN A 226 -15.09 -4.54 25.87
CA GLN A 226 -14.53 -3.62 24.86
C GLN A 226 -13.56 -4.37 23.92
N PRO A 227 -13.66 -4.21 22.59
CA PRO A 227 -12.71 -4.83 21.66
C PRO A 227 -11.35 -4.12 21.74
N LYS A 228 -10.27 -4.89 21.93
CA LYS A 228 -8.91 -4.33 22.04
C LYS A 228 -8.59 -3.39 20.87
N SER A 229 -8.05 -2.21 21.22
CA SER A 229 -7.57 -1.17 20.31
C SER A 229 -6.34 -1.63 19.51
N ILE A 230 -5.73 -0.76 18.71
CA ILE A 230 -4.43 -1.06 18.07
C ILE A 230 -3.27 -0.77 19.06
N GLU A 231 -3.46 0.23 19.90
CA GLU A 231 -2.59 0.65 21.00
C GLU A 231 -2.42 -0.48 22.04
N ASP A 232 -3.49 -1.22 22.36
CA ASP A 232 -3.56 -2.37 23.29
C ASP A 232 -2.70 -3.58 22.88
N PHE A 233 -2.03 -3.51 21.73
CA PHE A 233 -1.03 -4.47 21.24
C PHE A 233 0.34 -3.84 20.97
N ILE A 234 0.41 -2.51 20.80
CA ILE A 234 1.62 -1.77 20.40
C ILE A 234 2.35 -1.17 21.59
N PHE A 235 1.61 -0.68 22.59
CA PHE A 235 2.13 -0.05 23.81
C PHE A 235 1.95 -0.96 25.04
N VAL A 236 1.95 -2.28 24.84
CA VAL A 236 1.89 -3.27 25.92
C VAL A 236 3.20 -3.25 26.69
N SER A 237 3.16 -2.87 27.97
CA SER A 237 4.26 -3.13 28.91
C SER A 237 4.52 -4.63 28.97
N LEU A 238 5.74 -5.03 28.61
CA LEU A 238 6.21 -6.40 28.74
C LEU A 238 6.87 -6.62 30.11
N PRO A 239 6.91 -7.87 30.60
CA PRO A 239 7.73 -8.23 31.76
C PRO A 239 9.22 -7.93 31.55
N ASP A 240 9.94 -7.63 32.62
CA ASP A 240 11.39 -7.37 32.57
C ASP A 240 12.23 -8.62 32.22
N ASP A 241 11.65 -9.82 32.36
CA ASP A 241 12.23 -11.12 31.95
C ASP A 241 11.88 -11.52 30.50
N ALA A 242 11.34 -10.61 29.69
CA ALA A 242 11.05 -10.86 28.28
C ALA A 242 12.34 -11.22 27.49
N PRO A 243 12.38 -12.36 26.76
CA PRO A 243 13.59 -12.83 26.05
C PRO A 243 14.16 -11.88 25.00
N HIS A 244 13.37 -10.93 24.50
CA HIS A 244 13.84 -9.87 23.61
C HIS A 244 13.31 -8.50 24.07
N LYS A 245 14.02 -7.44 23.70
CA LYS A 245 13.61 -6.04 23.91
C LYS A 245 13.43 -5.33 22.58
N LEU A 246 12.18 -5.00 22.24
CA LEU A 246 11.87 -4.09 21.13
C LEU A 246 11.81 -2.64 21.63
N GLU A 247 12.63 -1.79 21.04
CA GLU A 247 12.56 -0.34 21.17
C GLU A 247 12.25 0.26 19.78
N VAL A 248 11.46 1.34 19.72
CA VAL A 248 11.18 2.04 18.45
C VAL A 248 11.46 3.52 18.64
N ARG A 249 12.44 4.03 17.88
CA ARG A 249 12.90 5.41 17.94
C ARG A 249 12.37 6.19 16.73
N LEU A 250 12.00 7.44 16.94
CA LEU A 250 11.74 8.39 15.87
C LEU A 250 12.96 9.31 15.77
N VAL A 251 13.71 9.18 14.67
CA VAL A 251 14.97 9.91 14.47
C VAL A 251 14.78 10.91 13.32
N PRO A 252 14.99 12.22 13.53
CA PRO A 252 14.97 13.21 12.45
C PRO A 252 16.01 12.88 11.38
N VAL A 253 15.65 13.02 10.10
CA VAL A 253 16.61 12.80 9.00
C VAL A 253 17.48 14.05 8.86
N SER A 254 18.57 14.09 9.63
CA SER A 254 19.53 15.19 9.60
C SER A 254 20.95 14.69 9.86
N PHE A 255 21.88 15.04 8.97
CA PHE A 255 23.32 14.85 9.18
C PHE A 255 23.91 15.77 10.27
N GLU A 256 23.09 16.52 11.00
CA GLU A 256 23.47 17.22 12.22
C GLU A 256 23.05 16.47 13.49
N ASP A 257 21.98 15.67 13.43
CA ASP A 257 21.41 14.97 14.59
C ASP A 257 22.33 13.84 15.13
N PRO A 258 22.57 13.77 16.46
CA PRO A 258 23.42 12.73 17.05
C PRO A 258 22.88 11.30 16.92
N GLN A 259 21.56 11.10 17.01
CA GLN A 259 20.96 9.76 16.90
C GLN A 259 21.05 9.27 15.45
N PHE A 260 20.77 10.13 14.47
CA PHE A 260 20.92 9.85 13.05
C PHE A 260 22.36 9.47 12.71
N LYS A 261 23.34 10.28 13.11
CA LYS A 261 24.78 9.95 12.97
C LYS A 261 25.14 8.60 13.58
N SER A 262 24.72 8.34 14.82
CA SER A 262 25.09 7.11 15.54
C SER A 262 24.45 5.83 14.95
N SER A 263 23.37 5.97 14.20
CA SER A 263 22.62 4.86 13.61
C SER A 263 22.86 4.68 12.11
N PHE A 264 23.38 5.70 11.42
CA PHE A 264 23.55 5.75 9.96
C PHE A 264 24.17 4.47 9.37
N ASN A 265 25.35 4.04 9.85
CA ASN A 265 26.05 2.87 9.30
C ASN A 265 25.25 1.56 9.46
N GLN A 266 24.54 1.38 10.59
CA GLN A 266 23.64 0.23 10.77
C GLN A 266 22.45 0.31 9.81
N SER A 267 21.90 1.51 9.62
CA SER A 267 20.79 1.78 8.70
C SER A 267 21.18 1.53 7.23
N ALA A 268 22.34 1.99 6.79
CA ALA A 268 22.88 1.75 5.46
C ALA A 268 23.17 0.25 5.22
N THR A 269 23.79 -0.43 6.19
CA THR A 269 24.03 -1.88 6.13
C THR A 269 22.73 -2.67 6.02
N LEU A 270 21.71 -2.28 6.78
CA LEU A 270 20.37 -2.88 6.75
C LEU A 270 19.66 -2.64 5.41
N PHE A 271 19.77 -1.44 4.85
CA PHE A 271 19.26 -1.10 3.52
C PHE A 271 19.91 -1.98 2.44
N ALA A 272 21.24 -2.09 2.44
CA ALA A 272 21.98 -2.92 1.48
C ALA A 272 21.57 -4.40 1.58
N LYS A 273 21.48 -4.96 2.80
CA LYS A 273 20.99 -6.33 3.02
C LYS A 273 19.57 -6.51 2.47
N TYR A 274 18.70 -5.53 2.65
CA TYR A 274 17.32 -5.56 2.15
C TYR A 274 17.26 -5.53 0.62
N GLN A 275 17.98 -4.62 -0.06
CA GLN A 275 17.96 -4.54 -1.53
C GLN A 275 18.47 -5.83 -2.17
N MET A 276 19.65 -6.30 -1.78
CA MET A 276 20.25 -7.54 -2.30
C MET A 276 19.34 -8.76 -2.09
N ALA A 277 18.66 -8.85 -0.93
CA ALA A 277 17.79 -9.97 -0.61
C ALA A 277 16.42 -9.91 -1.31
N ILE A 278 15.78 -8.74 -1.37
CA ILE A 278 14.37 -8.58 -1.76
C ILE A 278 14.20 -8.05 -3.19
N HIS A 279 15.02 -7.08 -3.59
CA HIS A 279 14.98 -6.47 -4.92
C HIS A 279 15.95 -7.13 -5.92
N LYS A 280 16.99 -7.80 -5.41
CA LYS A 280 18.08 -8.50 -6.16
C LYS A 280 19.12 -7.56 -6.80
N ASP A 281 19.16 -6.32 -6.33
CA ASP A 281 20.16 -5.31 -6.69
C ASP A 281 21.58 -5.79 -6.40
N THR A 282 22.56 -5.30 -7.18
CA THR A 282 23.97 -5.64 -6.99
C THR A 282 24.58 -4.88 -5.80
N PRO A 283 25.68 -5.37 -5.19
CA PRO A 283 26.38 -4.63 -4.12
C PRO A 283 26.78 -3.20 -4.52
N SER A 284 27.07 -2.98 -5.81
CA SER A 284 27.38 -1.67 -6.41
C SER A 284 26.19 -0.69 -6.46
N GLU A 285 24.96 -1.18 -6.39
CA GLU A 285 23.73 -0.37 -6.38
C GLU A 285 23.23 -0.12 -4.94
N CYS A 286 23.88 -0.72 -3.95
CA CYS A 286 23.48 -0.73 -2.54
C CYS A 286 24.34 0.17 -1.64
N GLY A 287 25.10 1.11 -2.22
CA GLY A 287 26.08 1.94 -1.51
C GLY A 287 25.49 2.98 -0.56
N GLU A 288 26.35 3.55 0.28
CA GLU A 288 25.97 4.65 1.19
C GLU A 288 25.51 5.91 0.42
N ASN A 289 26.00 6.12 -0.80
CA ASN A 289 25.56 7.20 -1.68
C ASN A 289 24.12 6.99 -2.16
N GLU A 290 23.77 5.76 -2.55
CA GLU A 290 22.44 5.37 -3.00
C GLU A 290 21.44 5.43 -1.84
N PHE A 291 21.82 4.89 -0.68
CA PHE A 291 21.08 5.01 0.57
C PHE A 291 20.84 6.48 0.95
N THR A 292 21.89 7.31 0.89
CA THR A 292 21.79 8.75 1.19
C THR A 292 20.85 9.43 0.23
N ARG A 293 21.12 9.36 -1.08
CA ARG A 293 20.35 10.04 -2.13
C ARG A 293 18.89 9.60 -2.17
N PHE A 294 18.57 8.36 -1.80
CA PHE A 294 17.22 7.82 -1.86
C PHE A 294 16.41 8.06 -0.57
N LEU A 295 17.02 7.85 0.61
CA LEU A 295 16.31 7.74 1.89
C LEU A 295 16.76 8.75 2.96
N CYS A 296 17.87 9.46 2.77
CA CYS A 296 18.38 10.46 3.72
C CYS A 296 18.31 11.88 3.16
N ASP A 297 18.45 12.06 1.85
CA ASP A 297 18.14 13.33 1.20
C ASP A 297 16.64 13.64 1.34
N SER A 298 16.34 14.86 1.77
CA SER A 298 14.99 15.40 1.75
C SER A 298 15.00 16.84 1.22
N PRO A 299 13.97 17.24 0.46
CA PRO A 299 13.73 18.65 0.18
C PRO A 299 12.94 19.32 1.33
N LEU A 300 12.40 18.55 2.29
CA LEU A 300 11.54 19.11 3.33
C LEU A 300 12.35 19.90 4.36
N GLU A 301 11.95 21.16 4.56
CA GLU A 301 12.41 21.97 5.68
C GLU A 301 11.72 21.46 6.97
N ALA A 302 12.45 21.42 8.09
CA ALA A 302 11.92 20.92 9.35
C ALA A 302 11.19 22.05 10.11
N GLU A 303 9.91 21.85 10.41
CA GLU A 303 9.03 22.90 10.92
C GLU A 303 8.47 22.53 12.31
N ASN A 304 8.66 23.42 13.29
CA ASN A 304 8.20 23.24 14.68
C ASN A 304 7.21 24.34 15.11
N PRO A 305 6.00 24.41 14.52
CA PRO A 305 5.00 25.41 14.90
C PRO A 305 4.39 25.09 16.28
N PRO A 306 3.91 26.09 17.05
CA PRO A 306 3.37 25.88 18.41
C PRO A 306 2.18 24.91 18.51
N ASN A 307 1.42 24.74 17.41
CA ASN A 307 0.27 23.84 17.32
C ASN A 307 0.62 22.55 16.53
N GLY A 308 1.91 22.24 16.36
CA GLY A 308 2.40 21.04 15.70
C GLY A 308 2.61 19.85 16.64
N PRO A 309 3.00 18.69 16.10
CA PRO A 309 3.45 17.57 16.92
C PRO A 309 4.78 17.89 17.63
N GLU A 310 5.00 17.30 18.80
CA GLU A 310 6.21 17.55 19.64
C GLU A 310 7.54 17.16 18.96
N CYS A 311 7.49 16.34 17.91
CA CYS A 311 8.66 15.97 17.09
C CYS A 311 8.92 16.92 15.91
N GLY A 312 8.03 17.89 15.66
CA GLY A 312 8.02 18.69 14.44
C GLY A 312 7.47 17.96 13.21
N TYR A 313 7.30 18.73 12.14
CA TYR A 313 7.06 18.25 10.78
C TYR A 313 8.38 18.15 10.00
N GLY A 314 8.41 17.29 8.98
CA GLY A 314 9.61 17.03 8.17
C GLY A 314 9.81 15.53 7.89
N SER A 315 11.04 15.11 7.61
CA SER A 315 11.40 13.72 7.30
C SER A 315 12.05 13.00 8.49
N PHE A 316 11.61 11.76 8.75
CA PHE A 316 12.04 10.96 9.90
C PHE A 316 12.32 9.50 9.51
N HIS A 317 13.26 8.87 10.20
CA HIS A 317 13.44 7.42 10.22
C HIS A 317 12.82 6.88 11.50
N GLN A 318 11.72 6.13 11.37
CA GLN A 318 11.14 5.35 12.46
C GLN A 318 11.89 4.02 12.55
N GLN A 319 12.88 3.95 13.43
CA GLN A 319 13.82 2.84 13.57
C GLN A 319 13.33 1.81 14.58
N TYR A 320 13.38 0.54 14.19
CA TYR A 320 12.98 -0.60 15.00
C TYR A 320 14.23 -1.33 15.51
N TRP A 321 14.50 -1.20 16.79
CA TRP A 321 15.65 -1.77 17.46
C TRP A 321 15.22 -3.01 18.24
N LEU A 322 15.79 -4.17 17.92
CA LEU A 322 15.61 -5.41 18.68
C LEU A 322 16.96 -5.77 19.31
N ASP A 323 17.00 -5.94 20.63
CA ASP A 323 18.17 -6.38 21.39
C ASP A 323 19.44 -5.53 21.13
N GLY A 324 19.24 -4.24 20.83
CA GLY A 324 20.32 -3.29 20.52
C GLY A 324 20.74 -3.20 19.05
N LYS A 325 20.14 -3.99 18.14
CA LYS A 325 20.38 -3.96 16.69
C LYS A 325 19.17 -3.41 15.93
N ILE A 326 19.38 -2.61 14.88
CA ILE A 326 18.29 -2.21 13.97
C ILE A 326 17.82 -3.40 13.12
N ILE A 327 16.53 -3.72 13.17
CA ILE A 327 15.89 -4.78 12.35
C ILE A 327 14.91 -4.26 11.30
N ALA A 328 14.45 -3.01 11.40
CA ALA A 328 13.67 -2.33 10.35
C ALA A 328 13.76 -0.82 10.49
N VAL A 329 13.52 -0.09 9.40
CA VAL A 329 13.34 1.37 9.41
C VAL A 329 12.24 1.76 8.43
N GLY A 330 11.18 2.38 8.96
CA GLY A 330 10.19 3.10 8.17
C GLY A 330 10.67 4.51 7.90
N VAL A 331 10.88 4.87 6.64
CA VAL A 331 11.17 6.24 6.20
C VAL A 331 9.84 6.93 6.00
N ILE A 332 9.56 7.94 6.83
CA ILE A 332 8.27 8.62 6.88
C ILE A 332 8.45 10.14 6.78
N ASP A 333 7.50 10.80 6.15
CA ASP A 333 7.34 12.26 6.27
C ASP A 333 6.17 12.54 7.22
N ILE A 334 6.37 13.41 8.20
CA ILE A 334 5.31 13.91 9.10
C ILE A 334 4.92 15.29 8.57
N LEU A 335 3.66 15.43 8.17
CA LEU A 335 3.12 16.57 7.43
C LEU A 335 1.84 17.09 8.10
N PRO A 336 1.36 18.31 7.80
CA PRO A 336 0.23 18.94 8.50
C PRO A 336 -1.04 18.10 8.61
N TYR A 337 -1.35 17.26 7.60
CA TYR A 337 -2.57 16.44 7.60
C TYR A 337 -2.30 14.92 7.72
N CYS A 338 -1.05 14.47 7.61
CA CYS A 338 -0.75 13.03 7.62
C CYS A 338 0.66 12.64 8.08
N VAL A 339 0.79 11.38 8.51
CA VAL A 339 2.06 10.64 8.36
C VAL A 339 2.05 9.97 6.99
N SER A 340 3.07 10.22 6.16
CA SER A 340 3.24 9.62 4.84
C SER A 340 4.38 8.61 4.84
N SER A 341 4.06 7.33 4.62
CA SER A 341 5.05 6.27 4.45
C SER A 341 5.74 6.41 3.09
N VAL A 342 7.05 6.67 3.10
CA VAL A 342 7.87 6.88 1.88
C VAL A 342 8.48 5.55 1.44
N TYR A 343 9.14 4.85 2.36
CA TYR A 343 9.82 3.58 2.08
C TYR A 343 10.00 2.76 3.36
N LEU A 344 10.15 1.44 3.24
CA LEU A 344 10.45 0.53 4.35
C LEU A 344 11.51 -0.46 3.91
N TYR A 345 12.54 -0.62 4.74
CA TYR A 345 13.54 -1.68 4.62
C TYR A 345 13.69 -2.39 5.97
N TYR A 346 13.98 -3.69 5.93
CA TYR A 346 14.06 -4.52 7.13
C TYR A 346 15.03 -5.69 6.95
N ASP A 347 15.44 -6.30 8.06
CA ASP A 347 16.36 -7.44 8.05
C ASP A 347 15.58 -8.69 7.59
N PRO A 348 15.93 -9.31 6.44
CA PRO A 348 15.21 -10.46 5.89
C PRO A 348 15.11 -11.66 6.84
N ASP A 349 16.05 -11.80 7.78
CA ASP A 349 16.05 -12.86 8.79
C ASP A 349 14.81 -12.78 9.70
N TYR A 350 14.21 -11.58 9.81
CA TYR A 350 13.01 -11.27 10.59
C TYR A 350 11.75 -11.12 9.71
N SER A 351 11.82 -11.49 8.43
CA SER A 351 10.67 -11.54 7.50
C SER A 351 9.46 -12.27 8.08
N PHE A 352 9.70 -13.33 8.87
CA PHE A 352 8.67 -14.08 9.58
C PHE A 352 7.80 -13.23 10.53
N LEU A 353 8.27 -12.07 10.99
CA LEU A 353 7.49 -11.15 11.82
C LEU A 353 6.50 -10.28 11.01
N SER A 354 6.51 -10.40 9.67
CA SER A 354 5.65 -9.64 8.75
C SER A 354 5.82 -8.14 8.92
N LEU A 355 7.08 -7.68 8.96
CA LEU A 355 7.46 -6.32 9.37
C LEU A 355 6.80 -5.21 8.55
N GLY A 356 6.47 -5.44 7.27
CA GLY A 356 5.71 -4.47 6.46
C GLY A 356 4.25 -4.26 6.86
N VAL A 357 3.62 -5.25 7.51
CA VAL A 357 2.30 -5.07 8.13
C VAL A 357 2.47 -4.51 9.55
N TYR A 358 3.52 -4.91 10.28
CA TYR A 358 3.78 -4.38 11.61
C TYR A 358 4.10 -2.87 11.57
N SER A 359 4.95 -2.39 10.65
CA SER A 359 5.28 -0.97 10.55
C SER A 359 4.07 -0.13 10.16
N ALA A 360 3.28 -0.55 9.17
CA ALA A 360 2.05 0.16 8.79
C ALA A 360 1.06 0.28 9.97
N LEU A 361 0.95 -0.75 10.82
CA LEU A 361 0.14 -0.69 12.05
C LEU A 361 0.73 0.25 13.11
N ARG A 362 2.06 0.32 13.23
CA ARG A 362 2.78 1.26 14.11
C ARG A 362 2.67 2.70 13.63
N GLU A 363 2.77 2.94 12.33
CA GLU A 363 2.62 4.24 11.68
C GLU A 363 1.17 4.77 11.82
N ILE A 364 0.15 3.90 11.75
CA ILE A 364 -1.24 4.25 12.08
C ILE A 364 -1.39 4.64 13.56
N ALA A 365 -0.91 3.82 14.51
CA ALA A 365 -1.00 4.17 15.94
C ALA A 365 -0.21 5.44 16.29
N PHE A 366 0.93 5.66 15.62
CA PHE A 366 1.72 6.89 15.74
C PHE A 366 0.96 8.10 15.20
N THR A 367 0.31 7.99 14.03
CA THR A 367 -0.59 9.03 13.48
C THR A 367 -1.66 9.43 14.50
N ARG A 368 -2.31 8.43 15.14
CA ARG A 368 -3.34 8.66 16.16
C ARG A 368 -2.79 9.36 17.41
N LYS A 369 -1.53 9.09 17.80
CA LYS A 369 -0.85 9.82 18.88
C LYS A 369 -0.52 11.26 18.48
N LEU A 370 -0.03 11.52 17.26
CA LEU A 370 0.29 12.89 16.84
C LEU A 370 -0.94 13.80 16.78
N HIS A 371 -2.08 13.24 16.41
CA HIS A 371 -3.39 13.93 16.42
C HIS A 371 -3.74 14.57 17.78
N GLU A 372 -3.27 14.01 18.90
CA GLU A 372 -3.48 14.55 20.25
C GLU A 372 -2.87 15.95 20.45
N LYS A 373 -1.94 16.36 19.57
CA LYS A 373 -1.26 17.67 19.58
C LYS A 373 -1.50 18.48 18.31
N ALA A 374 -1.65 17.82 17.16
CA ALA A 374 -1.93 18.43 15.87
C ALA A 374 -3.26 17.88 15.29
N PRO A 375 -4.42 18.50 15.60
CA PRO A 375 -5.74 17.93 15.27
C PRO A 375 -5.99 17.68 13.78
N ASP A 376 -5.41 18.48 12.89
CA ASP A 376 -5.56 18.31 11.44
C ASP A 376 -4.81 17.07 10.91
N LEU A 377 -3.79 16.60 11.65
CA LEU A 377 -3.03 15.39 11.33
C LEU A 377 -3.84 14.14 11.70
N CYS A 378 -4.67 13.68 10.76
CA CYS A 378 -5.64 12.61 11.00
C CYS A 378 -5.56 11.42 10.02
N PHE A 379 -4.71 11.50 8.99
CA PHE A 379 -4.56 10.47 7.96
C PHE A 379 -3.20 9.77 7.96
N TYR A 380 -3.16 8.54 7.45
CA TYR A 380 -1.94 7.78 7.18
C TYR A 380 -1.83 7.48 5.68
N TYR A 381 -0.82 8.00 4.99
CA TYR A 381 -0.68 7.90 3.54
C TYR A 381 0.28 6.76 3.18
N MET A 382 -0.19 5.79 2.39
CA MET A 382 0.52 4.52 2.14
C MET A 382 1.25 4.50 0.78
N GLY A 383 1.71 5.66 0.29
CA GLY A 383 2.25 5.79 -1.07
C GLY A 383 1.14 5.61 -2.12
N PHE A 384 1.37 4.72 -3.10
CA PHE A 384 0.39 4.38 -4.15
C PHE A 384 -0.26 3.00 -3.94
N TYR A 385 -1.53 2.90 -4.36
CA TYR A 385 -2.30 1.68 -4.58
C TYR A 385 -2.35 1.39 -6.09
N ILE A 386 -2.15 0.13 -6.48
CA ILE A 386 -2.21 -0.34 -7.86
C ILE A 386 -3.13 -1.55 -7.90
N HIS A 387 -4.31 -1.40 -8.49
CA HIS A 387 -5.37 -2.41 -8.45
C HIS A 387 -4.98 -3.75 -9.10
N SER A 388 -4.20 -3.68 -10.19
CA SER A 388 -3.70 -4.81 -10.98
C SER A 388 -2.42 -5.47 -10.43
N CYS A 389 -1.89 -5.03 -9.28
CA CYS A 389 -0.64 -5.53 -8.72
C CYS A 389 -0.87 -6.06 -7.29
N PRO A 390 -0.86 -7.38 -7.04
CA PRO A 390 -1.12 -7.96 -5.72
C PRO A 390 -0.27 -7.33 -4.60
N LYS A 391 1.05 -7.19 -4.86
CA LYS A 391 2.04 -6.54 -3.96
C LYS A 391 1.71 -5.09 -3.57
N MET A 392 0.74 -4.44 -4.21
CA MET A 392 0.27 -3.07 -3.93
C MET A 392 -1.24 -3.00 -3.63
N ARG A 393 -2.03 -4.01 -4.04
CA ARG A 393 -3.47 -4.15 -3.79
C ARG A 393 -3.80 -4.33 -2.30
N TYR A 394 -2.87 -4.89 -1.52
CA TYR A 394 -3.02 -5.08 -0.07
C TYR A 394 -3.35 -3.79 0.72
N LYS A 395 -2.94 -2.61 0.23
CA LYS A 395 -3.14 -1.32 0.93
C LYS A 395 -4.62 -0.96 1.11
N GLY A 396 -5.49 -1.46 0.24
CA GLY A 396 -6.96 -1.32 0.38
C GLY A 396 -7.57 -2.11 1.54
N GLN A 397 -6.79 -2.93 2.26
CA GLN A 397 -7.25 -3.66 3.45
C GLN A 397 -7.19 -2.79 4.73
N TYR A 398 -6.50 -1.64 4.69
CA TYR A 398 -6.39 -0.73 5.83
C TYR A 398 -7.61 0.21 5.87
N ARG A 399 -8.69 -0.27 6.48
CA ARG A 399 -10.01 0.37 6.43
C ARG A 399 -10.33 1.24 7.66
N PRO A 400 -11.08 2.34 7.48
CA PRO A 400 -11.52 2.90 6.19
C PRO A 400 -10.37 3.63 5.46
N SER A 401 -10.37 3.54 4.13
CA SER A 401 -9.37 4.18 3.26
C SER A 401 -10.00 4.84 2.05
N ASP A 402 -9.36 5.89 1.57
CA ASP A 402 -9.78 6.69 0.42
C ASP A 402 -8.74 6.56 -0.70
N LEU A 403 -9.20 6.53 -1.96
CA LEU A 403 -8.37 6.77 -3.13
C LEU A 403 -8.56 8.19 -3.65
N LEU A 404 -7.49 8.80 -4.13
CA LEU A 404 -7.51 10.11 -4.77
C LEU A 404 -7.98 10.00 -6.23
N CYS A 405 -9.02 10.75 -6.60
CA CYS A 405 -9.47 10.85 -7.99
C CYS A 405 -8.37 11.49 -8.86
N PRO A 406 -7.93 10.84 -9.96
CA PRO A 406 -6.78 11.29 -10.75
C PRO A 406 -6.96 12.64 -11.47
N GLU A 407 -8.22 13.10 -11.64
CA GLU A 407 -8.57 14.28 -12.44
C GLU A 407 -9.07 15.46 -11.62
N THR A 408 -9.73 15.21 -10.48
CA THR A 408 -10.34 16.26 -9.64
C THR A 408 -9.62 16.42 -8.30
N TYR A 409 -8.74 15.49 -7.93
CA TYR A 409 -8.06 15.43 -6.62
C TYR A 409 -9.02 15.38 -5.42
N VAL A 410 -10.28 15.02 -5.65
CA VAL A 410 -11.24 14.66 -4.60
C VAL A 410 -10.91 13.25 -4.08
N TRP A 411 -10.95 13.08 -2.77
CA TRP A 411 -10.80 11.79 -2.11
C TRP A 411 -12.13 11.02 -2.12
N THR A 412 -12.10 9.76 -2.53
CA THR A 412 -13.28 8.90 -2.66
C THR A 412 -13.07 7.58 -1.89
N PRO A 413 -14.02 7.11 -1.07
CA PRO A 413 -13.88 5.85 -0.34
C PRO A 413 -13.54 4.68 -1.26
N ILE A 414 -12.59 3.82 -0.87
CA ILE A 414 -12.08 2.77 -1.75
C ILE A 414 -13.16 1.78 -2.17
N GLU A 415 -14.16 1.51 -1.32
CA GLU A 415 -15.33 0.67 -1.63
C GLU A 415 -16.14 1.18 -2.84
N GLN A 416 -16.17 2.49 -3.09
CA GLN A 416 -16.83 3.08 -4.27
C GLN A 416 -15.92 3.05 -5.50
N CYS A 417 -14.61 3.02 -5.31
CA CYS A 417 -13.62 3.02 -6.37
C CYS A 417 -13.40 1.61 -6.97
N LEU A 418 -13.46 0.56 -6.14
CA LEU A 418 -13.16 -0.82 -6.56
C LEU A 418 -14.01 -1.31 -7.75
N PRO A 419 -15.36 -1.14 -7.80
CA PRO A 419 -16.14 -1.60 -8.95
C PRO A 419 -15.72 -0.94 -10.27
N LEU A 420 -15.29 0.33 -10.22
CA LEU A 420 -14.78 1.05 -11.40
C LEU A 420 -13.40 0.55 -11.84
N LEU A 421 -12.62 -0.06 -10.94
CA LEU A 421 -11.27 -0.56 -11.21
C LEU A 421 -11.23 -2.02 -11.67
N GLU A 422 -12.24 -2.83 -11.31
CA GLU A 422 -12.47 -4.15 -11.90
C GLU A 422 -12.98 -4.01 -13.35
N LEU A 423 -13.76 -2.96 -13.66
CA LEU A 423 -14.25 -2.66 -15.01
C LEU A 423 -13.22 -1.99 -15.93
N SER A 424 -12.39 -1.09 -15.39
CA SER A 424 -11.37 -0.38 -16.16
C SER A 424 -10.08 -0.15 -15.38
N LYS A 425 -8.96 -0.41 -16.05
CA LYS A 425 -7.59 -0.13 -15.61
C LYS A 425 -7.40 1.34 -15.16
N TYR A 426 -7.97 2.27 -15.93
CA TYR A 426 -7.98 3.70 -15.61
C TYR A 426 -9.42 4.17 -15.38
N SER A 427 -9.68 4.72 -14.19
CA SER A 427 -11.01 5.16 -13.80
C SER A 427 -10.96 6.46 -13.01
N ARG A 428 -11.82 7.40 -13.42
CA ARG A 428 -12.18 8.60 -12.66
C ARG A 428 -13.15 8.19 -11.54
N PHE A 429 -12.90 8.61 -10.30
CA PHE A 429 -13.75 8.27 -9.15
C PHE A 429 -14.82 9.30 -8.81
N ASN A 430 -14.65 10.57 -9.20
CA ASN A 430 -15.68 11.58 -9.03
C ASN A 430 -16.79 11.38 -10.08
N GLN A 431 -17.97 11.01 -9.59
CA GLN A 431 -19.16 10.65 -10.39
C GLN A 431 -19.80 11.84 -11.12
N ASP A 432 -19.57 13.08 -10.66
CA ASP A 432 -19.94 14.25 -11.45
C ASP A 432 -18.99 14.37 -12.65
N THR A 433 -19.52 14.20 -13.86
CA THR A 433 -18.77 14.32 -15.12
C THR A 433 -18.39 15.77 -15.46
N LYS A 434 -19.02 16.77 -14.82
CA LYS A 434 -18.72 18.19 -14.99
C LYS A 434 -17.68 18.71 -13.98
N ALA A 435 -17.45 17.98 -12.88
CA ALA A 435 -16.46 18.35 -11.88
C ALA A 435 -15.04 18.41 -12.48
N VAL A 436 -14.22 19.30 -11.92
CA VAL A 436 -12.86 19.58 -12.38
C VAL A 436 -11.93 19.69 -11.18
N ASP A 437 -10.63 19.70 -11.42
CA ASP A 437 -9.65 20.17 -10.45
C ASP A 437 -9.99 21.60 -9.99
N GLU A 438 -10.48 21.76 -8.76
CA GLU A 438 -10.81 23.07 -8.17
C GLU A 438 -9.54 23.93 -7.96
N GLY A 439 -8.42 23.26 -7.71
CA GLY A 439 -7.07 23.83 -7.62
C GLY A 439 -6.42 24.06 -8.98
N ARG A 440 -7.14 23.99 -10.10
CA ARG A 440 -6.58 24.28 -11.43
C ARG A 440 -6.12 25.74 -11.54
N VAL A 441 -5.02 25.95 -12.25
CA VAL A 441 -4.43 27.28 -12.43
C VAL A 441 -5.31 28.15 -13.32
N LYS A 442 -5.80 29.26 -12.75
CA LYS A 442 -6.69 30.21 -13.43
C LYS A 442 -5.94 31.27 -14.24
N GLU A 443 -4.77 31.68 -13.76
CA GLU A 443 -3.93 32.70 -14.38
C GLU A 443 -2.46 32.25 -14.43
N LEU A 444 -2.01 31.72 -15.57
CA LEU A 444 -0.60 31.30 -15.77
C LEU A 444 0.40 32.44 -15.47
N GLY A 445 -0.02 33.69 -15.65
CA GLY A 445 0.80 34.88 -15.37
C GLY A 445 1.20 35.08 -13.90
N ARG A 446 0.57 34.39 -12.94
CA ARG A 446 0.87 34.47 -11.50
C ARG A 446 1.98 33.54 -11.03
N VAL A 447 2.24 32.45 -11.78
CA VAL A 447 3.21 31.40 -11.41
C VAL A 447 4.55 32.01 -11.02
N ARG A 448 5.12 31.64 -9.87
CA ARG A 448 6.39 32.20 -9.40
C ARG A 448 7.55 31.59 -10.15
N VAL A 449 8.40 32.45 -10.71
CA VAL A 449 9.63 32.07 -11.43
C VAL A 449 10.83 32.65 -10.70
N LEU A 450 11.85 31.82 -10.49
CA LEU A 450 13.18 32.25 -10.07
C LEU A 450 14.10 32.25 -11.29
N HIS A 451 14.48 33.45 -11.76
CA HIS A 451 15.39 33.64 -12.88
C HIS A 451 16.49 34.64 -12.49
N LYS A 452 17.76 34.27 -12.71
CA LYS A 452 18.95 35.10 -12.40
C LYS A 452 18.88 35.75 -11.02
N ARG A 453 18.67 34.92 -9.99
CA ARG A 453 18.51 35.29 -8.56
C ARG A 453 17.35 36.25 -8.26
N THR A 454 16.48 36.55 -9.22
CA THR A 454 15.30 37.41 -9.05
C THR A 454 14.02 36.56 -9.07
N ILE A 455 13.18 36.70 -8.05
CA ILE A 455 11.82 36.12 -8.01
C ILE A 455 10.86 37.06 -8.73
N MET A 456 10.05 36.55 -9.66
CA MET A 456 9.01 37.33 -10.35
C MET A 456 7.84 36.45 -10.82
N PRO A 457 6.63 37.01 -11.04
CA PRO A 457 5.54 36.28 -11.70
C PRO A 457 5.88 35.96 -13.16
N TYR A 458 5.35 34.85 -13.69
CA TYR A 458 5.58 34.43 -15.08
C TYR A 458 5.19 35.51 -16.10
N SER A 459 4.15 36.31 -15.83
CA SER A 459 3.75 37.45 -16.65
C SER A 459 4.83 38.54 -16.81
N VAL A 460 5.76 38.65 -15.86
CA VAL A 460 6.92 39.55 -15.91
C VAL A 460 8.11 38.84 -16.57
N TYR A 461 8.36 37.57 -16.23
CA TYR A 461 9.41 36.76 -16.84
C TYR A 461 9.21 36.61 -18.37
N LYS A 462 7.98 36.32 -18.83
CA LYS A 462 7.59 36.21 -20.26
C LYS A 462 7.97 37.45 -21.09
N LYS A 463 7.97 38.64 -20.47
CA LYS A 463 8.35 39.92 -21.10
C LYS A 463 9.86 40.23 -21.05
N ARG A 464 10.62 39.58 -20.15
CA ARG A 464 12.06 39.84 -19.91
C ARG A 464 12.99 38.80 -20.52
N ARG A 465 12.52 37.55 -20.65
CA ARG A 465 13.27 36.43 -21.22
C ARG A 465 13.55 36.64 -22.72
N LYS A 466 14.61 36.02 -23.23
CA LYS A 466 14.94 35.94 -24.67
C LYS A 466 14.93 34.49 -25.11
N GLY A 467 14.60 34.22 -26.38
CA GLY A 467 14.58 32.85 -26.95
C GLY A 467 13.18 32.21 -27.04
N PRO A 468 13.10 30.91 -27.38
CA PRO A 468 11.85 30.20 -27.71
C PRO A 468 10.88 30.14 -26.52
N SER A 469 9.59 29.90 -26.78
CA SER A 469 8.55 29.90 -25.74
C SER A 469 8.69 28.69 -24.80
N ASP A 470 8.73 28.93 -23.49
CA ASP A 470 8.65 27.91 -22.45
C ASP A 470 7.23 27.78 -21.85
N GLU A 471 6.26 28.50 -22.42
CA GLU A 471 4.88 28.59 -21.92
C GLU A 471 4.22 27.23 -21.75
N ALA A 472 4.42 26.30 -22.70
CA ALA A 472 3.93 24.93 -22.60
C ALA A 472 4.53 24.18 -21.39
N SER A 473 5.81 24.39 -21.08
CA SER A 473 6.47 23.81 -19.90
C SER A 473 5.94 24.42 -18.59
N VAL A 474 5.73 25.74 -18.56
CA VAL A 474 5.17 26.41 -17.37
C VAL A 474 3.71 26.01 -17.17
N GLN A 475 2.91 25.91 -18.22
CA GLN A 475 1.52 25.41 -18.17
C GLN A 475 1.45 23.95 -17.73
N GLN A 476 2.37 23.09 -18.20
CA GLN A 476 2.46 21.70 -17.76
C GLN A 476 2.87 21.59 -16.27
N TYR A 477 3.88 22.34 -15.83
CA TYR A 477 4.24 22.43 -14.41
C TYR A 477 3.04 22.89 -13.57
N ALA A 478 2.45 24.02 -13.94
CA ALA A 478 1.42 24.69 -13.15
C ALA A 478 0.14 23.84 -13.04
N SER A 479 -0.29 23.17 -14.11
CA SER A 479 -1.42 22.23 -14.05
C SER A 479 -1.13 20.99 -13.18
N LEU A 480 0.10 20.46 -13.20
CA LEU A 480 0.46 19.31 -12.36
C LEU A 480 0.56 19.68 -10.87
N VAL A 481 1.10 20.85 -10.50
CA VAL A 481 1.24 21.29 -9.09
C VAL A 481 0.01 22.03 -8.54
N GLY A 482 -0.85 22.58 -9.40
CA GLY A 482 -2.04 23.35 -8.99
C GLY A 482 -1.74 24.81 -8.62
N GLN A 483 -2.81 25.61 -8.50
CA GLN A 483 -2.73 27.06 -8.31
C GLN A 483 -1.90 27.42 -7.07
N THR A 484 -2.25 26.88 -5.90
CA THR A 484 -1.61 27.18 -4.62
C THR A 484 -0.10 26.97 -4.66
N CYS A 485 0.35 25.77 -5.04
CA CYS A 485 1.77 25.46 -5.15
C CYS A 485 2.45 26.30 -6.24
N SER A 486 1.80 26.58 -7.37
CA SER A 486 2.40 27.41 -8.43
C SER A 486 2.56 28.89 -8.06
N GLU A 487 1.80 29.40 -7.09
CA GLU A 487 1.89 30.78 -6.58
C GLU A 487 2.78 30.91 -5.33
N ARG A 488 3.14 29.80 -4.66
CA ARG A 488 4.12 29.71 -3.56
C ARG A 488 5.50 29.23 -4.01
N MET A 489 5.60 28.03 -4.60
CA MET A 489 6.86 27.39 -5.00
C MET A 489 7.57 28.14 -6.13
N LEU A 490 8.90 28.20 -6.09
CA LEU A 490 9.70 28.92 -7.08
C LEU A 490 10.11 28.03 -8.25
N LEU A 491 9.48 28.20 -9.42
CA LEU A 491 9.89 27.52 -10.64
C LEU A 491 11.22 28.07 -11.16
N PHE A 492 12.29 27.28 -11.10
CA PHE A 492 13.60 27.70 -11.59
C PHE A 492 13.63 27.82 -13.13
N ARG A 493 14.28 28.89 -13.61
CA ARG A 493 14.58 29.15 -15.01
C ARG A 493 15.97 29.79 -15.16
N SER A 494 16.87 29.11 -15.89
CA SER A 494 18.20 29.60 -16.31
C SER A 494 18.13 30.93 -17.06
#